data_AF-L9XHL4-F1
#
_entry.id   AF-L9XHL4-F1
#
_cell.length_a   1.000
_cell.length_b   1.000
_cell.length_c   1.000
_cell.angle_alpha   90.00
_cell.angle_beta   90.00
_cell.angle_gamma   90.00
#
_symmetry.space_group_name_H-M   'P 1'
#
loop_
_entity.id
_entity.type
_entity.pdbx_description
1 polymer ?
#
loop_
_entity_poly.entity_id
_entity_poly.type
_entity_poly.pdbx_seq_one_letter_code
_entity_poly.pdbx_strand_id
1 'polypeptide(L)'
;MAPALVHFLVGASILLLLAAPLARRYEAVRRGRLLIVAVGGLWGLAPDGYAVAPAFADQMEAFHDSRWADLFALHYTLDQPPLAELTVELVFLSVLAFLVATTVFTAAGTDPTVDRTRDPGSRRLQLLAVASCLGFAALIAGALLGAGLHLTDRLESIAALFGRESARAGAAALLAWAALTGAVVAGILEGTDETMKPTDPVAGVVAGLLLVLPGWVVGIVFALPLWMRFVFDTSRPIPYLHWQSLVGLVGFALVFGICYALARRATRALVCSEPTWTSIPVR
;
A
#
# COMPACT_ATOMS: atom_id res chain seq x y z
N MET A 1 25.42 2.87 4.64
CA MET A 1 24.30 1.92 4.64
C MET A 1 23.70 1.88 6.01
N ALA A 2 22.38 1.97 6.11
CA ALA A 2 21.67 1.76 7.35
C ALA A 2 21.83 0.29 7.80
N PRO A 3 21.75 0.00 9.11
CA PRO A 3 21.78 -1.39 9.56
C PRO A 3 20.61 -2.18 8.98
N ALA A 4 20.85 -3.44 8.57
CA ALA A 4 19.81 -4.36 8.09
C ALA A 4 18.58 -4.45 9.01
N LEU A 5 18.79 -4.33 10.33
CA LEU A 5 17.70 -4.27 11.32
C LEU A 5 16.72 -3.12 11.05
N VAL A 6 17.21 -1.95 10.63
CA VAL A 6 16.36 -0.79 10.29
C VAL A 6 15.45 -1.14 9.12
N HIS A 7 16.00 -1.69 8.04
CA HIS A 7 15.22 -2.10 6.84
C HIS A 7 14.16 -3.15 7.18
N PHE A 8 14.52 -4.15 7.99
CA PHE A 8 13.58 -5.16 8.49
C PHE A 8 12.44 -4.51 9.28
N LEU A 9 12.76 -3.66 10.25
CA LEU A 9 11.77 -3.06 11.14
C LEU A 9 10.85 -2.07 10.40
N VAL A 10 11.38 -1.29 9.46
CA VAL A 10 10.57 -0.38 8.62
C VAL A 10 9.62 -1.19 7.75
N GLY A 11 10.11 -2.23 7.06
CA GLY A 11 9.26 -3.11 6.25
C GLY A 11 8.16 -3.81 7.05
N ALA A 12 8.50 -4.35 8.23
CA ALA A 12 7.54 -4.96 9.13
C ALA A 12 6.49 -3.96 9.65
N SER A 13 6.90 -2.74 9.98
CA SER A 13 6.02 -1.67 10.46
C SER A 13 5.00 -1.26 9.41
N ILE A 14 5.46 -1.04 8.17
CA ILE A 14 4.58 -0.69 7.03
C ILE A 14 3.53 -1.78 6.83
N LEU A 15 3.94 -3.05 6.78
CA LEU A 15 3.01 -4.13 6.50
C LEU A 15 2.01 -4.36 7.65
N LEU A 16 2.44 -4.20 8.90
CA LEU A 16 1.54 -4.25 10.06
C LEU A 16 0.49 -3.13 10.00
N LEU A 17 0.90 -1.89 9.71
CA LEU A 17 -0.03 -0.76 9.61
C LEU A 17 -1.04 -0.95 8.47
N LEU A 18 -0.59 -1.48 7.32
CA LEU A 18 -1.48 -1.81 6.20
C LEU A 18 -2.44 -2.96 6.55
N ALA A 19 -1.99 -3.93 7.35
CA ALA A 19 -2.81 -5.07 7.76
C ALA A 19 -3.75 -4.77 8.93
N ALA A 20 -3.51 -3.71 9.71
CA ALA A 20 -4.27 -3.39 10.93
C ALA A 20 -5.79 -3.26 10.68
N PRO A 21 -6.29 -2.60 9.62
CA PRO A 21 -7.73 -2.52 9.39
C PRO A 21 -8.34 -3.88 9.07
N LEU A 22 -7.61 -4.74 8.36
CA LEU A 22 -8.03 -6.12 8.10
C LEU A 22 -8.03 -6.95 9.38
N ALA A 23 -7.11 -6.70 10.31
CA ALA A 23 -7.05 -7.36 11.61
C ALA A 23 -8.32 -7.11 12.45
N ARG A 24 -9.00 -5.95 12.27
CA ARG A 24 -10.30 -5.69 12.91
C ARG A 24 -11.35 -6.72 12.50
N ARG A 25 -11.43 -7.02 11.20
CA ARG A 25 -12.49 -7.88 10.64
C ARG A 25 -12.12 -9.35 10.53
N TYR A 26 -10.83 -9.66 10.42
CA TYR A 26 -10.37 -11.00 10.06
C TYR A 26 -9.44 -11.60 11.11
N GLU A 27 -9.95 -12.57 11.88
CA GLU A 27 -9.16 -13.30 12.88
C GLU A 27 -7.93 -14.00 12.26
N ALA A 28 -8.02 -14.44 11.01
CA ALA A 28 -6.89 -15.05 10.31
C ALA A 28 -5.72 -14.06 10.13
N VAL A 29 -6.01 -12.77 9.88
CA VAL A 29 -4.99 -11.72 9.82
C VAL A 29 -4.39 -11.49 11.20
N ARG A 30 -5.22 -11.43 12.25
CA ARG A 30 -4.76 -11.32 13.65
C ARG A 30 -3.81 -12.46 14.04
N ARG A 31 -4.22 -13.71 13.78
CA ARG A 31 -3.40 -14.90 14.04
C ARG A 31 -2.13 -14.92 13.21
N GLY A 32 -2.19 -14.38 12.00
CA GLY A 32 -1.06 -14.25 11.09
C GLY A 32 -0.05 -13.16 11.43
N ARG A 33 -0.15 -12.46 12.58
CA ARG A 33 0.73 -11.30 12.86
C ARG A 33 2.22 -11.60 12.70
N LEU A 34 2.69 -12.76 13.16
CA LEU A 34 4.10 -13.11 13.08
C LEU A 34 4.54 -13.33 11.63
N LEU A 35 3.66 -13.93 10.81
CA LEU A 35 3.90 -14.07 9.38
C LEU A 35 3.91 -12.71 8.69
N ILE A 36 3.00 -11.80 9.06
CA ILE A 36 2.97 -10.42 8.52
C ILE A 36 4.28 -9.69 8.87
N VAL A 37 4.74 -9.76 10.12
CA VAL A 37 6.03 -9.18 10.53
C VAL A 37 7.17 -9.79 9.74
N ALA A 38 7.23 -11.12 9.62
CA ALA A 38 8.30 -11.80 8.90
C ALA A 38 8.30 -11.44 7.41
N VAL A 39 7.14 -11.47 6.74
CA VAL A 39 7.03 -11.12 5.31
C VAL A 39 7.38 -9.65 5.08
N GLY A 40 6.88 -8.75 5.92
CA GLY A 40 7.18 -7.31 5.80
C GLY A 40 8.65 -7.01 6.04
N GLY A 41 9.26 -7.65 7.03
CA GLY A 41 10.68 -7.48 7.31
C GLY A 41 11.59 -8.10 6.26
N LEU A 42 11.26 -9.31 5.75
CA LEU A 42 11.98 -9.93 4.64
C LEU A 42 11.84 -9.12 3.34
N TRP A 43 10.67 -8.50 3.11
CA TRP A 43 10.49 -7.55 2.03
C TRP A 43 11.42 -6.35 2.20
N GLY A 44 11.49 -5.72 3.38
CA GLY A 44 12.42 -4.61 3.63
C GLY A 44 13.90 -4.98 3.43
N LEU A 45 14.28 -6.22 3.79
CA LEU A 45 15.63 -6.76 3.64
C LEU A 45 15.96 -7.28 2.24
N ALA A 46 14.99 -7.38 1.33
CA ALA A 46 15.23 -8.07 0.06
C ALA A 46 16.43 -7.50 -0.75
N PRO A 47 16.68 -6.17 -0.78
CA PRO A 47 17.85 -5.63 -1.45
C PRO A 47 19.19 -6.04 -0.79
N ASP A 48 19.23 -6.27 0.53
CA ASP A 48 20.43 -6.74 1.27
C ASP A 48 20.87 -8.16 0.86
N GLY A 49 20.07 -8.88 0.06
CA GLY A 49 20.37 -10.24 -0.39
C GLY A 49 21.71 -10.36 -1.12
N TYR A 50 22.24 -9.28 -1.69
CA TYR A 50 23.55 -9.26 -2.37
C TYR A 50 24.70 -9.66 -1.43
N ALA A 51 24.56 -9.40 -0.12
CA ALA A 51 25.57 -9.74 0.88
C ALA A 51 25.66 -11.24 1.19
N VAL A 52 24.63 -12.02 0.85
CA VAL A 52 24.55 -13.45 1.17
C VAL A 52 24.43 -14.36 -0.05
N ALA A 53 24.03 -13.83 -1.20
CA ALA A 53 23.85 -14.58 -2.43
C ALA A 53 25.13 -14.54 -3.30
N PRO A 54 25.81 -15.68 -3.54
CA PRO A 54 27.00 -15.71 -4.39
C PRO A 54 26.69 -15.60 -5.88
N ALA A 55 25.45 -15.90 -6.29
CA ALA A 55 25.00 -15.77 -7.67
C ALA A 55 24.40 -14.39 -7.89
N PHE A 56 24.80 -13.75 -9.00
CA PHE A 56 24.34 -12.41 -9.40
C PHE A 56 24.66 -11.27 -8.42
N ALA A 57 25.72 -11.41 -7.61
CA ALA A 57 26.11 -10.42 -6.60
C ALA A 57 26.21 -9.00 -7.19
N ASP A 58 26.91 -8.83 -8.32
CA ASP A 58 27.06 -7.52 -8.99
C ASP A 58 25.71 -6.94 -9.44
N GLN A 59 24.78 -7.77 -9.96
CA GLN A 59 23.46 -7.29 -10.39
C GLN A 59 22.58 -6.96 -9.18
N MET A 60 22.70 -7.71 -8.08
CA MET A 60 21.96 -7.46 -6.85
C MET A 60 22.48 -6.23 -6.12
N GLU A 61 23.80 -6.00 -6.09
CA GLU A 61 24.42 -4.78 -5.56
C GLU A 61 24.03 -3.56 -6.41
N ALA A 62 24.08 -3.69 -7.74
CA ALA A 62 23.58 -2.63 -8.63
C ALA A 62 22.08 -2.32 -8.43
N PHE A 63 21.28 -3.33 -8.06
CA PHE A 63 19.87 -3.13 -7.71
C PHE A 63 19.72 -2.47 -6.33
N HIS A 64 20.48 -2.93 -5.33
CA HIS A 64 20.54 -2.37 -3.98
C HIS A 64 20.87 -0.88 -3.99
N ASP A 65 21.89 -0.50 -4.75
CA ASP A 65 22.35 0.89 -4.89
C ASP A 65 21.47 1.72 -5.82
N SER A 66 20.37 1.14 -6.32
CA SER A 66 19.40 1.84 -7.15
C SER A 66 18.20 2.30 -6.35
N ARG A 67 17.57 3.38 -6.82
CA ARG A 67 16.31 3.90 -6.27
C ARG A 67 15.14 2.92 -6.36
N TRP A 68 15.27 1.82 -7.10
CA TRP A 68 14.26 0.76 -7.09
C TRP A 68 14.21 -0.01 -5.77
N ALA A 69 15.31 -0.02 -5.02
CA ALA A 69 15.33 -0.60 -3.69
C ALA A 69 14.38 0.16 -2.73
N ASP A 70 13.98 1.41 -3.01
CA ASP A 70 12.95 2.10 -2.21
C ASP A 70 11.57 1.42 -2.25
N LEU A 71 11.29 0.58 -3.26
CA LEU A 71 10.11 -0.29 -3.27
C LEU A 71 10.15 -1.38 -2.20
N PHE A 72 11.25 -1.53 -1.49
CA PHE A 72 11.47 -2.48 -0.42
C PHE A 72 11.67 -1.70 0.89
N ALA A 73 10.61 -1.00 1.30
CA ALA A 73 10.57 -0.22 2.54
C ALA A 73 11.54 0.96 2.61
N LEU A 74 11.65 1.75 1.53
CA LEU A 74 12.50 2.96 1.45
C LEU A 74 14.00 2.66 1.61
N HIS A 75 14.42 1.46 1.18
CA HIS A 75 15.76 0.93 1.40
C HIS A 75 16.87 1.87 0.92
N TYR A 76 16.83 2.30 -0.34
CA TYR A 76 17.85 3.17 -0.94
C TYR A 76 17.94 4.52 -0.21
N THR A 77 16.79 5.08 0.15
CA THR A 77 16.67 6.36 0.86
C THR A 77 17.30 6.28 2.25
N LEU A 78 17.00 5.22 3.01
CA LEU A 78 17.59 4.98 4.34
C LEU A 78 19.11 4.83 4.29
N ASP A 79 19.64 4.40 3.15
CA ASP A 79 21.07 4.17 2.93
C ASP A 79 21.87 5.42 2.48
N GLN A 80 21.19 6.52 2.16
CA GLN A 80 21.87 7.75 1.75
C GLN A 80 22.58 8.45 2.92
N PRO A 81 23.71 9.15 2.67
CA PRO A 81 24.53 9.81 3.69
C PRO A 81 23.79 10.66 4.75
N PRO A 82 22.74 11.47 4.45
CA PRO A 82 22.08 12.24 5.50
C PRO A 82 21.32 11.36 6.53
N LEU A 83 20.97 10.12 6.18
CA LEU A 83 20.28 9.19 7.07
C LEU A 83 21.20 8.08 7.58
N ALA A 84 22.06 7.51 6.72
CA ALA A 84 22.96 6.42 7.10
C ALA A 84 23.97 6.84 8.19
N GLU A 85 24.33 8.13 8.26
CA GLU A 85 25.19 8.67 9.32
C GLU A 85 24.47 8.73 10.69
N LEU A 86 23.14 8.71 10.71
CA LEU A 86 22.28 8.75 11.90
C LEU A 86 21.94 7.33 12.40
N THR A 87 22.94 6.46 12.52
CA THR A 87 22.73 5.03 12.75
C THR A 87 21.93 4.75 14.03
N VAL A 88 22.27 5.40 15.15
CA VAL A 88 21.61 5.17 16.44
C VAL A 88 20.17 5.68 16.41
N GLU A 89 19.95 6.84 15.81
CA GLU A 89 18.65 7.48 15.65
C GLU A 89 17.73 6.65 14.75
N LEU A 90 18.23 6.14 13.62
CA LEU A 90 17.45 5.27 12.73
C LEU A 90 17.07 3.96 13.40
N VAL A 91 17.98 3.34 14.17
CA VAL A 91 17.64 2.15 14.97
C VAL A 91 16.57 2.48 16.01
N PHE A 92 16.73 3.58 16.75
CA PHE A 92 15.74 4.00 17.73
C PHE A 92 14.36 4.28 17.10
N LEU A 93 14.32 5.05 16.01
CA LEU A 93 13.11 5.42 15.30
C LEU A 93 12.41 4.22 14.66
N SER A 94 13.17 3.27 14.09
CA SER A 94 12.60 2.06 13.50
C SER A 94 12.02 1.11 14.56
N VAL A 95 12.69 0.96 15.72
CA VAL A 95 12.13 0.25 16.88
C VAL A 95 10.85 0.93 17.37
N LEU A 96 10.85 2.25 17.53
CA LEU A 96 9.68 3.01 17.95
C LEU A 96 8.52 2.86 16.96
N ALA A 97 8.78 3.01 15.67
CA ALA A 97 7.79 2.81 14.60
C ALA A 97 7.19 1.40 14.65
N PHE A 98 8.02 0.38 14.86
CA PHE A 98 7.58 -1.01 14.97
C PHE A 98 6.71 -1.27 16.21
N LEU A 99 7.06 -0.69 17.36
CA LEU A 99 6.25 -0.76 18.58
C LEU A 99 4.89 -0.09 18.40
N VAL A 100 4.86 1.08 17.76
CA VAL A 100 3.60 1.77 17.42
C VAL A 100 2.77 0.92 16.46
N ALA A 101 3.36 0.41 15.37
CA ALA A 101 2.67 -0.43 14.41
C ALA A 101 2.10 -1.71 15.04
N THR A 102 2.86 -2.36 15.91
CA THR A 102 2.42 -3.55 16.65
C THR A 102 1.27 -3.23 17.61
N THR A 103 1.35 -2.10 18.31
CA THR A 103 0.29 -1.62 19.20
C THR A 103 -0.99 -1.35 18.43
N VAL A 104 -0.90 -0.61 17.31
CA VAL A 104 -2.05 -0.31 16.43
C VAL A 104 -2.68 -1.59 15.89
N PHE A 105 -1.87 -2.52 15.38
CA PHE A 105 -2.36 -3.80 14.87
C PHE A 105 -3.01 -4.65 15.98
N THR A 106 -2.44 -4.65 17.19
CA THR A 106 -2.98 -5.39 18.33
C THR A 106 -4.30 -4.79 18.80
N ALA A 107 -4.37 -3.47 18.95
CA ALA A 107 -5.59 -2.75 19.33
C ALA A 107 -6.70 -2.91 18.29
N ALA A 108 -6.35 -2.95 17.00
CA ALA A 108 -7.30 -3.28 15.94
C ALA A 108 -7.89 -4.68 16.14
N GLY A 109 -7.15 -5.62 16.73
CA GLY A 109 -7.61 -6.98 16.95
C GLY A 109 -8.36 -7.24 18.26
N THR A 110 -8.45 -6.28 19.17
CA THR A 110 -9.08 -6.47 20.49
C THR A 110 -10.60 -6.27 20.53
N ASP A 111 -11.26 -6.00 19.38
CA ASP A 111 -12.71 -5.76 19.34
C ASP A 111 -13.49 -7.04 19.74
N PRO A 112 -14.13 -7.07 20.92
CA PRO A 112 -14.76 -8.27 21.47
C PRO A 112 -16.09 -8.60 20.79
N THR A 113 -16.59 -7.72 19.92
CA THR A 113 -17.86 -7.89 19.21
C THR A 113 -17.73 -8.80 17.98
N VAL A 114 -16.50 -9.05 17.52
CA VAL A 114 -16.18 -9.79 16.29
C VAL A 114 -15.55 -11.16 16.61
N ASP A 115 -16.24 -12.04 17.35
CA ASP A 115 -16.23 -13.50 17.06
C ASP A 115 -16.94 -14.38 18.10
N ARG A 116 -17.87 -15.21 17.62
CA ARG A 116 -18.08 -16.59 18.12
C ARG A 116 -18.79 -17.57 17.17
N THR A 117 -19.20 -17.18 15.95
CA THR A 117 -20.12 -18.03 15.14
C THR A 117 -19.73 -18.27 13.67
N ARG A 118 -18.59 -17.81 13.15
CA ARG A 118 -18.23 -18.02 11.73
C ARG A 118 -17.17 -19.09 11.48
N ASP A 119 -17.50 -20.01 10.57
CA ASP A 119 -16.66 -21.11 10.07
C ASP A 119 -15.30 -20.62 9.50
N PRO A 120 -14.16 -21.22 9.93
CA PRO A 120 -12.83 -20.95 9.37
C PRO A 120 -12.73 -20.96 7.84
N GLY A 121 -13.51 -21.80 7.13
CA GLY A 121 -13.51 -21.86 5.66
C GLY A 121 -13.98 -20.56 5.01
N SER A 122 -15.03 -19.96 5.55
CA SER A 122 -15.60 -18.69 5.07
C SER A 122 -14.63 -17.50 5.18
N ARG A 123 -13.70 -17.54 6.14
CA ARG A 123 -12.76 -16.44 6.42
C ARG A 123 -11.64 -16.34 5.38
N ARG A 124 -11.07 -17.47 4.95
CA ARG A 124 -10.03 -17.48 3.90
C ARG A 124 -10.60 -16.99 2.57
N LEU A 125 -11.80 -17.46 2.23
CA LEU A 125 -12.52 -17.03 1.03
C LEU A 125 -12.80 -15.53 1.06
N GLN A 126 -13.20 -14.99 2.22
CA GLN A 126 -13.49 -13.56 2.36
C GLN A 126 -12.22 -12.70 2.23
N LEU A 127 -11.08 -13.15 2.76
CA LEU A 127 -9.78 -12.47 2.60
C LEU A 127 -9.31 -12.47 1.14
N LEU A 128 -9.38 -13.63 0.48
CA LEU A 128 -9.07 -13.74 -0.94
C LEU A 128 -9.98 -12.83 -1.78
N ALA A 129 -11.27 -12.73 -1.42
CA ALA A 129 -12.21 -11.83 -2.07
C ALA A 129 -11.86 -10.34 -1.84
N VAL A 130 -11.42 -9.94 -0.63
CA VAL A 130 -10.94 -8.56 -0.40
C VAL A 130 -9.71 -8.28 -1.27
N ALA A 131 -8.71 -9.16 -1.21
CA ALA A 131 -7.46 -8.99 -1.93
C ALA A 131 -7.68 -8.93 -3.44
N SER A 132 -8.56 -9.77 -3.99
CA SER A 132 -8.90 -9.74 -5.42
C SER A 132 -9.67 -8.48 -5.82
N CYS A 133 -10.63 -8.03 -5.00
CA CYS A 133 -11.35 -6.76 -5.25
C CYS A 133 -10.40 -5.57 -5.22
N LEU A 134 -9.48 -5.53 -4.25
CA LEU A 134 -8.44 -4.52 -4.13
C LEU A 134 -7.54 -4.51 -5.37
N GLY A 135 -6.97 -5.66 -5.72
CA GLY A 135 -6.08 -5.77 -6.87
C GLY A 135 -6.77 -5.35 -8.17
N PHE A 136 -8.00 -5.82 -8.39
CA PHE A 136 -8.80 -5.44 -9.55
C PHE A 136 -9.07 -3.93 -9.62
N ALA A 137 -9.53 -3.32 -8.53
CA ALA A 137 -9.84 -1.89 -8.49
C ALA A 137 -8.58 -1.02 -8.67
N ALA A 138 -7.47 -1.40 -8.02
CA ALA A 138 -6.20 -0.70 -8.15
C ALA A 138 -5.63 -0.79 -9.57
N LEU A 139 -5.73 -1.97 -10.21
CA LEU A 139 -5.29 -2.15 -11.59
C LEU A 139 -6.09 -1.28 -12.56
N ILE A 140 -7.43 -1.25 -12.45
CA ILE A 140 -8.27 -0.41 -13.33
C ILE A 140 -7.97 1.07 -13.11
N ALA A 141 -7.96 1.53 -11.86
CA ALA A 141 -7.72 2.93 -11.55
C ALA A 141 -6.31 3.38 -11.96
N GLY A 142 -5.30 2.55 -11.68
CA GLY A 142 -3.92 2.79 -12.09
C GLY A 142 -3.74 2.76 -13.60
N ALA A 143 -4.38 1.83 -14.32
CA ALA A 143 -4.30 1.75 -15.78
C ALA A 143 -4.97 2.96 -16.45
N LEU A 144 -6.14 3.40 -15.97
CA LEU A 144 -6.82 4.58 -16.51
C LEU A 144 -6.02 5.87 -16.27
N LEU A 145 -5.47 6.04 -15.06
CA LEU A 145 -4.58 7.15 -14.77
C LEU A 145 -3.31 7.08 -15.63
N GLY A 146 -2.73 5.89 -15.78
CA GLY A 146 -1.55 5.65 -16.62
C GLY A 146 -1.80 5.95 -18.08
N ALA A 147 -2.96 5.59 -18.62
CA ALA A 147 -3.37 5.94 -19.98
C ALA A 147 -3.48 7.46 -20.17
N GLY A 148 -4.10 8.18 -19.23
CA GLY A 148 -4.16 9.64 -19.28
C GLY A 148 -2.78 10.31 -19.24
N LEU A 149 -1.86 9.78 -18.42
CA LEU A 149 -0.48 10.24 -18.35
C LEU A 149 0.33 9.88 -19.60
N HIS A 150 0.04 8.75 -20.23
CA HIS A 150 0.67 8.36 -21.49
C HIS A 150 0.25 9.29 -22.62
N LEU A 151 -1.05 9.58 -22.74
CA LEU A 151 -1.61 10.49 -23.75
C LEU A 151 -1.11 11.94 -23.63
N THR A 152 -0.49 12.29 -22.50
CA THR A 152 0.04 13.63 -22.23
C THR A 152 1.57 13.65 -22.12
N ASP A 153 2.25 12.55 -22.46
CA ASP A 153 3.69 12.37 -22.38
C ASP A 153 4.26 12.66 -20.97
N ARG A 154 3.49 12.33 -19.92
CA ARG A 154 3.84 12.57 -18.50
C ARG A 154 4.32 11.35 -17.74
N LEU A 155 4.26 10.14 -18.32
CA LEU A 155 4.74 8.93 -17.64
C LEU A 155 6.23 9.01 -17.30
N GLU A 156 7.04 9.61 -18.17
CA GLU A 156 8.47 9.82 -17.90
C GLU A 156 8.71 10.80 -16.75
N SER A 157 7.80 11.76 -16.53
CA SER A 157 7.89 12.66 -15.37
C SER A 157 7.73 11.90 -14.04
N ILE A 158 6.94 10.81 -14.02
CA ILE A 158 6.84 9.94 -12.83
C ILE A 158 8.13 9.14 -12.67
N ALA A 159 8.66 8.59 -13.75
CA ALA A 159 9.93 7.85 -13.72
C ALA A 159 11.09 8.73 -13.22
N ALA A 160 11.11 10.00 -13.63
CA ALA A 160 12.11 10.97 -13.24
C ALA A 160 12.14 11.22 -11.72
N LEU A 161 11.01 11.10 -11.01
CA LEU A 161 10.96 11.19 -9.54
C LEU A 161 11.82 10.14 -8.85
N PHE A 162 12.06 9.02 -9.53
CA PHE A 162 12.88 7.89 -9.08
C PHE A 162 14.21 7.81 -9.85
N GLY A 163 14.63 8.88 -10.54
CA GLY A 163 15.89 8.92 -11.30
C GLY A 163 15.92 7.98 -12.50
N ARG A 164 14.77 7.78 -13.17
CA ARG A 164 14.65 6.92 -14.36
C ARG A 164 14.08 7.71 -15.53
N GLU A 165 14.46 7.32 -16.74
CA GLU A 165 14.08 8.01 -17.99
C GLU A 165 13.17 7.15 -18.88
N SER A 166 12.44 6.18 -18.32
CA SER A 166 11.59 5.30 -19.14
C SER A 166 10.11 5.36 -18.74
N ALA A 167 9.24 5.48 -19.74
CA ALA A 167 7.80 5.43 -19.54
C ALA A 167 7.34 4.12 -18.86
N ARG A 168 8.02 3.00 -19.13
CA ARG A 168 7.76 1.71 -18.47
C ARG A 168 8.04 1.77 -16.97
N ALA A 169 9.15 2.40 -16.56
CA ALA A 169 9.46 2.62 -15.15
C ALA A 169 8.40 3.49 -14.47
N GLY A 170 7.98 4.57 -15.15
CA GLY A 170 6.90 5.44 -14.66
C GLY A 170 5.57 4.70 -14.49
N ALA A 171 5.21 3.86 -15.45
CA ALA A 171 4.01 3.02 -15.38
C ALA A 171 4.07 2.00 -14.23
N ALA A 172 5.21 1.33 -14.04
CA ALA A 172 5.41 0.38 -12.95
C ALA A 172 5.31 1.07 -11.58
N ALA A 173 5.98 2.21 -11.40
CA ALA A 173 5.89 3.01 -10.18
C ALA A 173 4.44 3.46 -9.92
N LEU A 174 3.74 3.93 -10.96
CA LEU A 174 2.33 4.33 -10.84
C LEU A 174 1.43 3.18 -10.38
N LEU A 175 1.59 1.98 -10.95
CA LEU A 175 0.80 0.80 -10.56
C LEU A 175 1.11 0.35 -9.13
N ALA A 176 2.38 0.43 -8.71
CA ALA A 176 2.77 0.13 -7.32
C ALA A 176 2.12 1.12 -6.34
N TRP A 177 2.16 2.42 -6.65
CA TRP A 177 1.49 3.45 -5.85
C TRP A 177 -0.03 3.30 -5.85
N ALA A 178 -0.64 2.97 -7.00
CA ALA A 178 -2.06 2.68 -7.09
C ALA A 178 -2.48 1.51 -6.20
N ALA A 179 -1.70 0.43 -6.17
CA ALA A 179 -1.93 -0.70 -5.28
C ALA A 179 -1.82 -0.30 -3.80
N LEU A 180 -0.79 0.46 -3.44
CA LEU A 180 -0.57 0.93 -2.07
C LEU A 180 -1.71 1.87 -1.60
N THR A 181 -2.02 2.89 -2.39
CA THR A 181 -3.12 3.83 -2.07
C THR A 181 -4.45 3.09 -2.00
N GLY A 182 -4.71 2.19 -2.95
CA GLY A 182 -5.90 1.36 -2.94
C GLY A 182 -6.01 0.50 -1.68
N ALA A 183 -4.89 -0.07 -1.20
CA ALA A 183 -4.85 -0.89 0.00
C ALA A 183 -5.20 -0.08 1.25
N VAL A 184 -4.71 1.16 1.33
CA VAL A 184 -5.05 2.08 2.43
C VAL A 184 -6.55 2.44 2.38
N VAL A 185 -7.11 2.76 1.20
CA VAL A 185 -8.54 3.07 1.07
C VAL A 185 -9.41 1.87 1.44
N ALA A 186 -9.08 0.68 0.91
CA ALA A 186 -9.78 -0.55 1.26
C ALA A 186 -9.67 -0.85 2.77
N GLY A 187 -8.49 -0.60 3.34
CA GLY A 187 -8.26 -0.66 4.78
C GLY A 187 -9.18 0.28 5.55
N ILE A 188 -9.30 1.56 5.16
CA ILE A 188 -10.22 2.51 5.80
C ILE A 188 -11.66 1.97 5.76
N LEU A 189 -12.13 1.52 4.59
CA LEU A 189 -13.51 1.01 4.43
C LEU A 189 -13.78 -0.27 5.25
N GLU A 190 -12.78 -1.15 5.34
CA GLU A 190 -12.85 -2.35 6.17
C GLU A 190 -12.55 -2.03 7.66
N GLY A 191 -12.02 -0.85 7.97
CA GLY A 191 -11.72 -0.42 9.33
C GLY A 191 -12.83 0.39 9.99
N THR A 192 -13.71 1.01 9.19
CA THR A 192 -14.86 1.81 9.65
C THR A 192 -16.09 0.94 9.89
N ASP A 193 -16.91 1.30 10.89
CA ASP A 193 -18.14 0.57 11.27
C ASP A 193 -19.33 0.85 10.30
N GLU A 194 -20.57 0.68 10.77
CA GLU A 194 -21.81 0.74 9.98
C GLU A 194 -22.01 2.01 9.14
N THR A 195 -21.25 3.07 9.44
CA THR A 195 -21.29 4.35 8.73
C THR A 195 -20.70 4.30 7.33
N MET A 196 -19.77 3.37 7.05
CA MET A 196 -19.12 3.22 5.73
C MET A 196 -19.07 1.75 5.31
N LYS A 197 -20.05 1.35 4.50
CA LYS A 197 -20.14 -0.02 3.98
C LYS A 197 -19.15 -0.17 2.81
N PRO A 198 -18.29 -1.21 2.79
CA PRO A 198 -17.39 -1.48 1.66
C PRO A 198 -18.08 -1.72 0.32
N THR A 199 -19.39 -2.00 0.31
CA THR A 199 -20.22 -2.23 -0.88
C THR A 199 -20.91 -0.96 -1.39
N ASP A 200 -20.73 0.16 -0.70
CA ASP A 200 -21.28 1.46 -1.07
C ASP A 200 -20.22 2.26 -1.86
N PRO A 201 -20.47 2.57 -3.15
CA PRO A 201 -19.53 3.35 -3.95
C PRO A 201 -19.29 4.75 -3.38
N VAL A 202 -20.28 5.37 -2.73
CA VAL A 202 -20.13 6.71 -2.15
C VAL A 202 -19.12 6.67 -1.00
N ALA A 203 -19.23 5.69 -0.11
CA ALA A 203 -18.27 5.49 0.96
C ALA A 203 -16.85 5.27 0.40
N GLY A 204 -16.70 4.47 -0.65
CA GLY A 204 -15.42 4.23 -1.32
C GLY A 204 -14.79 5.50 -1.90
N VAL A 205 -15.59 6.33 -2.58
CA VAL A 205 -15.13 7.62 -3.11
C VAL A 205 -14.73 8.57 -1.98
N VAL A 206 -15.56 8.70 -0.93
CA VAL A 206 -15.28 9.58 0.21
C VAL A 206 -13.99 9.17 0.91
N ALA A 207 -13.80 7.88 1.20
CA ALA A 207 -12.56 7.38 1.80
C ALA A 207 -11.34 7.66 0.91
N GLY A 208 -11.48 7.46 -0.41
CA GLY A 208 -10.44 7.80 -1.38
C GLY A 208 -10.07 9.29 -1.38
N LEU A 209 -11.07 10.17 -1.40
CA LEU A 209 -10.85 11.63 -1.39
C LEU A 209 -10.24 12.11 -0.07
N LEU A 210 -10.68 11.58 1.06
CA LEU A 210 -10.12 11.89 2.37
C LEU A 210 -8.65 11.48 2.49
N LEU A 211 -8.21 10.46 1.77
CA LEU A 211 -6.80 10.07 1.70
C LEU A 211 -6.01 10.93 0.71
N VAL A 212 -6.55 11.09 -0.50
CA VAL A 212 -5.86 11.72 -1.62
C VAL A 212 -5.68 13.22 -1.42
N LEU A 213 -6.67 13.95 -0.90
CA LEU A 213 -6.58 15.41 -0.79
C LEU A 213 -5.46 15.84 0.18
N PRO A 214 -5.38 15.30 1.43
CA PRO A 214 -4.24 15.56 2.30
C PRO A 214 -2.93 15.02 1.71
N GLY A 215 -2.96 13.85 1.08
CA GLY A 215 -1.80 13.26 0.41
C GLY A 215 -1.24 14.15 -0.71
N TRP A 216 -2.10 14.85 -1.46
CA TRP A 216 -1.68 15.81 -2.47
C TRP A 216 -1.05 17.06 -1.82
N VAL A 217 -1.66 17.60 -0.77
CA VAL A 217 -1.10 18.74 -0.03
C VAL A 217 0.27 18.38 0.54
N VAL A 218 0.37 17.29 1.31
CA VAL A 218 1.63 16.90 1.95
C VAL A 218 2.65 16.44 0.90
N GLY A 219 2.26 15.52 0.03
CA GLY A 219 3.14 14.87 -0.93
C GLY A 219 3.56 15.74 -2.09
N ILE A 220 2.61 16.38 -2.78
CA ILE A 220 2.90 17.15 -4.01
C ILE A 220 3.24 18.60 -3.69
N VAL A 221 2.47 19.25 -2.81
CA VAL A 221 2.65 20.70 -2.57
C VAL A 221 3.92 20.99 -1.75
N PHE A 222 4.29 20.11 -0.83
CA PHE A 222 5.44 20.31 0.07
C PHE A 222 6.55 19.27 -0.09
N ALA A 223 6.26 17.98 0.00
CA ALA A 223 7.31 16.95 0.02
C ALA A 223 8.04 16.85 -1.33
N LEU A 224 7.32 16.90 -2.45
CA LEU A 224 7.90 16.81 -3.78
C LEU A 224 8.91 17.94 -4.10
N PRO A 225 8.63 19.24 -3.91
CA PRO A 225 9.64 20.27 -4.17
C PRO A 225 10.85 20.18 -3.23
N LEU A 226 10.66 19.74 -1.98
CA LEU A 226 11.77 19.44 -1.07
C LEU A 226 12.61 18.26 -1.59
N TRP A 227 11.96 17.18 -1.99
CA TRP A 227 12.61 16.01 -2.60
C TRP A 227 13.42 16.39 -3.84
N MET A 228 12.83 17.16 -4.76
CA MET A 228 13.52 17.64 -5.96
C MET A 228 14.74 18.50 -5.61
N ARG A 229 14.62 19.37 -4.59
CA ARG A 229 15.73 20.20 -4.11
C ARG A 229 16.86 19.37 -3.51
N PHE A 230 16.54 18.39 -2.66
CA PHE A 230 17.57 17.65 -1.92
C PHE A 230 18.18 16.48 -2.71
N VAL A 231 17.41 15.86 -3.60
CA VAL A 231 17.82 14.62 -4.29
C VAL A 231 18.32 14.87 -5.72
N PHE A 232 17.85 15.94 -6.35
CA PHE A 232 18.15 16.22 -7.76
C PHE A 232 18.73 17.62 -7.99
N ASP A 233 19.02 18.36 -6.92
CA ASP A 233 19.47 19.76 -6.96
C ASP A 233 18.62 20.65 -7.89
N THR A 234 17.33 20.32 -8.01
CA THR A 234 16.39 21.04 -8.89
C THR A 234 15.36 21.76 -8.04
N SER A 235 15.43 23.09 -8.08
CA SER A 235 14.50 23.92 -7.32
C SER A 235 13.11 23.96 -7.97
N ARG A 236 12.08 23.80 -7.14
CA ARG A 236 10.68 24.04 -7.47
C ARG A 236 10.11 25.03 -6.44
N PRO A 237 9.12 25.86 -6.80
CA PRO A 237 8.52 26.78 -5.85
C PRO A 237 7.88 26.00 -4.70
N ILE A 238 7.95 26.56 -3.49
CA ILE A 238 7.27 26.04 -2.30
C ILE A 238 6.29 27.13 -1.85
N PRO A 239 4.97 26.91 -1.94
CA PRO A 239 4.28 25.68 -2.33
C PRO A 239 4.33 25.34 -3.84
N TYR A 240 4.40 24.05 -4.19
CA TYR A 240 4.34 23.59 -5.59
C TYR A 240 2.91 23.17 -5.97
N LEU A 241 2.17 24.08 -6.60
CA LEU A 241 0.77 23.85 -6.98
C LEU A 241 0.66 23.21 -8.37
N HIS A 242 0.62 21.88 -8.42
CA HIS A 242 0.45 21.12 -9.66
C HIS A 242 -0.99 20.59 -9.79
N TRP A 243 -1.87 21.36 -10.45
CA TRP A 243 -3.30 21.03 -10.56
C TRP A 243 -3.57 19.73 -11.31
N GLN A 244 -2.75 19.39 -12.30
CA GLN A 244 -2.94 18.17 -13.09
C GLN A 244 -2.80 16.91 -12.23
N SER A 245 -1.89 16.91 -11.24
CA SER A 245 -1.77 15.77 -10.32
C SER A 245 -2.93 15.72 -9.33
N LEU A 246 -3.49 16.87 -8.93
CA LEU A 246 -4.72 16.89 -8.11
C LEU A 246 -5.88 16.23 -8.87
N VAL A 247 -6.10 16.64 -10.13
CA VAL A 247 -7.15 16.07 -10.99
C VAL A 247 -6.91 14.57 -11.19
N GLY A 248 -5.67 14.14 -11.46
CA GLY A 248 -5.32 12.74 -11.62
C GLY A 248 -5.60 11.90 -10.37
N LEU A 249 -5.23 12.40 -9.18
CA LEU A 249 -5.46 11.68 -7.93
C LEU A 249 -6.95 11.66 -7.54
N VAL A 250 -7.69 12.75 -7.77
CA VAL A 250 -9.16 12.76 -7.58
C VAL A 250 -9.84 11.77 -8.52
N GLY A 251 -9.43 11.74 -9.79
CA GLY A 251 -9.90 10.75 -10.76
C GLY A 251 -9.60 9.32 -10.31
N PHE A 252 -8.39 9.07 -9.79
CA PHE A 252 -8.02 7.78 -9.21
C PHE A 252 -8.94 7.39 -8.05
N ALA A 253 -9.16 8.28 -7.08
CA ALA A 253 -10.02 8.01 -5.92
C ALA A 253 -11.46 7.68 -6.35
N LEU A 254 -11.99 8.39 -7.34
CA LEU A 254 -13.32 8.14 -7.91
C LEU A 254 -13.42 6.75 -8.53
N VAL A 255 -12.51 6.43 -9.45
CA VAL A 255 -12.51 5.15 -10.17
C VAL A 255 -12.28 4.00 -9.18
N PHE A 256 -11.26 4.10 -8.33
CA PHE A 256 -10.95 3.07 -7.35
C PHE A 256 -12.13 2.81 -6.41
N GLY A 257 -12.71 3.86 -5.82
CA GLY A 257 -13.82 3.74 -4.87
C GLY A 257 -15.04 3.04 -5.48
N ILE A 258 -15.40 3.40 -6.72
CA ILE A 258 -16.51 2.76 -7.45
C ILE A 258 -16.18 1.30 -7.78
N CYS A 259 -15.03 1.04 -8.41
CA CYS A 259 -14.63 -0.31 -8.82
C CYS A 259 -14.52 -1.26 -7.63
N TYR A 260 -13.92 -0.80 -6.52
CA TYR A 260 -13.80 -1.58 -5.30
C TYR A 260 -15.18 -1.96 -4.74
N ALA A 261 -16.09 -0.98 -4.61
CA ALA A 261 -17.42 -1.22 -4.08
C ALA A 261 -18.26 -2.17 -4.94
N LEU A 262 -18.17 -2.05 -6.27
CA LEU A 262 -18.86 -2.93 -7.21
C LEU A 262 -18.30 -4.36 -7.16
N ALA A 263 -16.97 -4.52 -7.19
CA ALA A 263 -16.32 -5.82 -7.06
C ALA A 263 -16.68 -6.49 -5.72
N ARG A 264 -16.71 -5.70 -4.64
CA ARG A 264 -17.10 -6.16 -3.30
C ARG A 264 -18.57 -6.60 -3.24
N ARG A 265 -19.46 -5.87 -3.92
CA ARG A 265 -20.87 -6.24 -4.04
C ARG A 265 -21.05 -7.55 -4.80
N ALA A 266 -20.37 -7.70 -5.94
CA ALA A 266 -20.43 -8.91 -6.76
C ALA A 266 -19.88 -10.15 -6.02
N THR A 267 -18.71 -10.04 -5.40
CA THR A 267 -18.12 -11.14 -4.61
C THR A 267 -19.00 -11.53 -3.43
N ARG A 268 -19.62 -10.56 -2.74
CA ARG A 268 -20.58 -10.85 -1.66
C ARG A 268 -21.81 -11.59 -2.17
N ALA A 269 -22.35 -11.22 -3.33
CA ALA A 269 -23.48 -11.91 -3.93
C ALA A 269 -23.14 -13.38 -4.26
N LEU A 270 -21.94 -13.63 -4.79
CA LEU A 270 -21.46 -14.98 -5.13
C LEU A 270 -21.18 -15.85 -3.90
N VAL A 271 -20.68 -15.25 -2.81
CA VAL A 271 -20.37 -15.98 -1.58
C VAL A 271 -21.62 -16.23 -0.73
N CYS A 272 -22.60 -15.33 -0.77
CA CYS A 272 -23.82 -15.42 0.04
C CYS A 272 -25.02 -16.03 -0.71
N SER A 273 -24.93 -16.31 -2.01
CA SER A 273 -25.93 -17.13 -2.68
C SER A 273 -25.84 -18.55 -2.13
N GLU A 274 -26.63 -18.86 -1.10
CA GLU A 274 -26.82 -20.25 -0.68
C GLU A 274 -27.24 -21.07 -1.91
N PRO A 275 -26.62 -22.23 -2.13
CA PRO A 275 -27.12 -23.15 -3.13
C PRO A 275 -28.55 -23.53 -2.73
N THR A 276 -29.55 -23.04 -3.46
CA THR A 276 -30.98 -23.41 -3.37
C THR A 276 -31.22 -24.85 -3.81
N TRP A 277 -30.43 -25.79 -3.29
CA TRP A 277 -30.38 -27.19 -3.70
C TRP A 277 -30.87 -28.15 -2.62
N THR A 278 -31.64 -27.75 -1.61
CA THR A 278 -32.26 -28.73 -0.69
C THR A 278 -33.59 -28.27 -0.12
N SER A 279 -34.61 -28.27 -0.96
CA SER A 279 -35.95 -28.68 -0.54
C SER A 279 -36.59 -29.49 -1.66
N ILE A 280 -35.99 -30.64 -1.98
CA ILE A 280 -36.75 -31.73 -2.61
C ILE A 280 -37.68 -32.24 -1.50
N PRO A 281 -39.01 -32.04 -1.60
CA PRO A 281 -39.93 -32.62 -0.64
C PRO A 281 -39.83 -34.14 -0.78
N VAL A 282 -39.33 -34.80 0.26
CA VAL A 282 -39.49 -36.25 0.40
C VAL A 282 -40.99 -36.49 0.59
N ARG A 283 -41.63 -37.03 -0.45
CA ARG A 283 -43.00 -37.57 -0.37
C ARG A 283 -42.96 -39.02 0.08
#